data_AF-A0A7C9M1S1-F1
#
_entry.id   AF-A0A7C9M1S1-F1
#
_cell.length_a   1.000
_cell.length_b   1.000
_cell.length_c   1.000
_cell.angle_alpha   90.00
_cell.angle_beta   90.00
_cell.angle_gamma   90.00
#
_symmetry.space_group_name_H-M   'P 1'
#
loop_
_entity.id
_entity.type
_entity.pdbx_description
1 polymer ?
#
loop_
_entity_poly.entity_id
_entity_poly.type
_entity_poly.pdbx_seq_one_letter_code
_entity_poly.pdbx_strand_id
1 'polypeptide(L)'
;MQRRESRFRDPVFWAGAAWALRMFLVAAHVLFGVIAIVRPNLPLLFQGYSAFDDSFGFNLWGLWHFAAAALLWQVPTRVPFGLISTVFSAFWMLFTGAMFWLGAELVFGSAIFYVFGIGSLVLFGRALWLYLVRVTWFQQRILRWPDAR
;
A
#
# COMPACT_ATOMS: atom_id res chain seq x y z
N MET A 1 -29.10 -8.72 -24.25
CA MET A 1 -27.73 -8.29 -23.87
C MET A 1 -27.09 -9.38 -23.02
N GLN A 2 -26.35 -10.31 -23.64
CA GLN A 2 -25.56 -11.30 -22.91
C GLN A 2 -24.43 -10.58 -22.16
N ARG A 3 -24.42 -10.65 -20.84
CA ARG A 3 -23.25 -10.30 -20.03
C ARG A 3 -22.12 -11.24 -20.47
N ARG A 4 -21.21 -10.76 -21.34
CA ARG A 4 -19.93 -11.42 -21.58
C ARG A 4 -19.23 -11.49 -20.22
N GLU A 5 -19.28 -12.66 -19.59
CA GLU A 5 -18.43 -12.97 -18.44
C GLU A 5 -17.00 -12.65 -18.85
N SER A 6 -16.32 -11.80 -18.08
CA SER A 6 -14.95 -11.40 -18.38
C SER A 6 -14.09 -12.66 -18.48
N ARG A 7 -13.52 -12.94 -19.65
CA ARG A 7 -12.60 -14.09 -19.89
C ARG A 7 -11.46 -14.16 -18.89
N PHE A 8 -11.11 -13.01 -18.29
CA PHE A 8 -10.11 -12.93 -17.24
C PHE A 8 -10.68 -13.46 -15.92
N ARG A 9 -10.36 -14.72 -15.59
CA ARG A 9 -10.46 -15.25 -14.23
C ARG A 9 -9.10 -15.13 -13.57
N ASP A 10 -9.03 -14.35 -12.50
CA ASP A 10 -7.83 -14.29 -11.68
C ASP A 10 -7.64 -15.65 -10.97
N PRO A 11 -6.49 -16.33 -11.14
CA PRO A 11 -6.28 -17.62 -10.48
C PRO A 11 -6.38 -17.48 -8.96
N VAL A 12 -7.05 -18.44 -8.32
CA VAL A 12 -7.33 -18.43 -6.86
C VAL A 12 -6.04 -18.25 -6.05
N PHE A 13 -4.93 -18.83 -6.50
CA PHE A 13 -3.61 -18.65 -5.90
C PHE A 13 -3.17 -17.18 -5.81
N TRP A 14 -3.28 -16.42 -6.91
CA TRP A 14 -2.87 -15.00 -6.94
C TRP A 14 -3.79 -14.11 -6.13
N ALA A 15 -5.08 -14.45 -6.06
CA ALA A 15 -6.00 -13.80 -5.15
C ALA A 15 -5.62 -14.04 -3.68
N GLY A 16 -5.25 -15.29 -3.33
CA GLY A 16 -4.78 -15.65 -1.99
C GLY A 16 -3.47 -14.97 -1.62
N ALA A 17 -2.48 -14.97 -2.51
CA ALA A 17 -1.20 -14.28 -2.30
C ALA A 17 -1.37 -12.77 -2.12
N ALA A 18 -2.22 -12.14 -2.95
CA ALA A 18 -2.54 -10.72 -2.82
C ALA A 18 -3.26 -10.41 -1.50
N TRP A 19 -4.16 -11.29 -1.05
CA TRP A 19 -4.82 -11.15 0.24
C TRP A 19 -3.81 -11.28 1.40
N ALA A 20 -2.93 -12.29 1.37
CA ALA A 20 -1.93 -12.52 2.40
C ALA A 20 -0.97 -11.33 2.52
N LEU A 21 -0.46 -10.82 1.39
CA LEU A 21 0.38 -9.61 1.36
C LEU A 21 -0.37 -8.40 1.91
N ARG A 22 -1.65 -8.22 1.57
CA ARG A 22 -2.48 -7.14 2.10
C ARG A 22 -2.64 -7.22 3.63
N MET A 23 -2.91 -8.42 4.18
CA MET A 23 -3.04 -8.61 5.63
C MET A 23 -1.71 -8.40 6.36
N PHE A 24 -0.60 -8.83 5.75
CA PHE A 24 0.73 -8.57 6.26
C PHE A 24 1.03 -7.05 6.33
N LEU A 25 0.68 -6.30 5.28
CA LEU A 25 0.82 -4.84 5.27
C LEU A 25 -0.10 -4.15 6.28
N VAL A 26 -1.33 -4.64 6.49
CA VAL A 26 -2.21 -4.17 7.57
C VAL A 26 -1.52 -4.35 8.92
N ALA A 27 -0.99 -5.54 9.20
CA ALA A 27 -0.30 -5.82 10.45
C ALA A 27 0.93 -4.92 10.65
N ALA A 28 1.72 -4.70 9.59
CA ALA A 28 2.86 -3.77 9.62
C ALA A 28 2.41 -2.35 9.96
N HIS A 29 1.39 -1.82 9.28
CA HIS A 29 0.85 -0.49 9.61
C HIS A 29 0.34 -0.39 11.05
N VAL A 30 -0.41 -1.39 11.53
CA VAL A 30 -0.89 -1.42 12.92
C VAL A 30 0.28 -1.42 13.90
N LEU A 31 1.30 -2.25 13.67
CA LEU A 31 2.47 -2.32 14.53
C LEU A 31 3.16 -0.97 14.69
N PHE A 32 3.46 -0.28 13.58
CA PHE A 32 4.11 1.03 13.63
C PHE A 32 3.18 2.11 14.21
N GLY A 33 1.90 2.07 13.89
CA GLY A 33 0.91 2.98 14.47
C GLY A 33 0.81 2.86 15.99
N VAL A 34 0.81 1.62 16.52
CA VAL A 34 0.78 1.36 17.97
C VAL A 34 2.05 1.89 18.63
N ILE A 35 3.22 1.62 18.05
CA ILE A 35 4.50 2.10 18.59
C ILE A 35 4.49 3.63 18.70
N ALA A 36 4.02 4.33 17.65
CA ALA A 36 3.94 5.78 17.61
C ALA A 36 3.08 6.36 18.75
N ILE A 37 1.88 5.79 18.95
CA ILE A 37 0.91 6.30 19.92
C ILE A 37 1.26 5.93 21.36
N VAL A 38 1.75 4.71 21.59
CA VAL A 38 2.06 4.21 22.95
C VAL A 38 3.39 4.76 23.46
N ARG A 39 4.29 5.15 22.56
CA ARG A 39 5.61 5.69 22.91
C ARG A 39 5.83 7.06 22.27
N PRO A 40 5.04 8.09 22.65
CA PRO A 40 5.13 9.42 22.06
C PRO A 40 6.46 10.13 22.39
N ASN A 41 7.23 9.60 23.35
CA ASN A 41 8.54 10.12 23.73
C ASN A 41 9.71 9.56 22.90
N LEU A 42 9.47 8.63 21.97
CA LEU A 42 10.52 8.13 21.06
C LEU A 42 11.28 9.22 20.30
N PRO A 43 10.64 10.31 19.83
CA PRO A 43 11.35 11.44 19.21
C PRO A 43 12.44 12.04 20.11
N LEU A 44 12.20 12.11 21.42
CA LEU A 44 13.17 12.64 22.38
C LEU A 44 14.37 11.70 22.61
N LEU A 45 14.21 10.42 22.29
CA LEU A 45 15.21 9.38 22.55
C LEU A 45 16.09 9.10 21.34
N PHE A 46 15.65 9.48 20.14
CA PHE A 46 16.30 9.11 18.89
C PHE A 46 16.20 10.25 17.87
N GLN A 47 17.35 10.72 17.40
CA GLN A 47 17.48 11.84 16.46
C GLN A 47 16.61 11.67 15.20
N GLY A 48 16.51 10.44 14.69
CA GLY A 48 15.66 10.10 13.55
C GLY A 48 14.18 10.36 13.73
N TYR A 49 13.69 10.08 14.94
CA TYR A 49 12.30 10.28 15.28
C TYR A 49 12.02 11.76 15.64
N SER A 50 13.02 12.49 16.13
CA SER A 50 12.95 13.95 16.34
C SER A 50 12.71 14.70 15.03
N ALA A 51 13.50 14.42 13.99
CA ALA A 51 13.32 15.05 12.67
C ALA A 51 11.93 14.78 12.08
N PHE A 52 11.36 13.61 12.42
CA PHE A 52 10.01 13.24 12.08
C PHE A 52 8.98 14.12 12.82
N ASP A 53 9.09 14.21 14.14
CA ASP A 53 8.18 15.00 14.99
C ASP A 53 8.20 16.50 14.62
N ASP A 54 9.37 17.03 14.30
CA ASP A 54 9.55 18.44 13.88
C ASP A 54 8.84 18.76 12.55
N SER A 55 8.81 17.80 11.63
CA SER A 55 8.14 17.97 10.32
C SER A 55 6.66 17.60 10.39
N PHE A 56 6.35 16.57 11.17
CA PHE A 56 5.08 15.89 11.20
C PHE A 56 4.90 15.16 12.53
N GLY A 57 4.11 15.75 13.43
CA GLY A 57 3.98 15.27 14.81
C GLY A 57 3.84 13.76 14.92
N PHE A 58 4.62 13.15 15.82
CA PHE A 58 4.84 11.70 15.85
C PHE A 58 3.56 10.89 16.10
N ASN A 59 2.63 11.45 16.88
CA ASN A 59 1.30 10.86 17.07
C ASN A 59 0.46 10.91 15.79
N LEU A 60 0.56 11.99 15.01
CA LEU A 60 -0.11 12.11 13.72
C LEU A 60 0.46 11.07 12.75
N TRP A 61 1.78 10.87 12.76
CA TRP A 61 2.41 9.78 11.99
C TRP A 61 1.78 8.42 12.32
N GLY A 62 1.59 8.11 13.60
CA GLY A 62 0.88 6.92 14.07
C GLY A 62 -0.57 6.81 13.56
N LEU A 63 -1.32 7.91 13.61
CA LEU A 63 -2.71 7.96 13.12
C LEU A 63 -2.79 7.66 11.61
N TRP A 64 -1.86 8.17 10.82
CA TRP A 64 -1.82 7.90 9.38
C TRP A 64 -1.47 6.44 9.06
N HIS A 65 -0.63 5.80 9.89
CA HIS A 65 -0.44 4.35 9.83
C HIS A 65 -1.75 3.60 10.10
N PHE A 66 -2.52 3.98 11.12
CA PHE A 66 -3.83 3.37 11.38
C PHE A 66 -4.85 3.63 10.28
N ALA A 67 -4.87 4.84 9.70
CA ALA A 67 -5.71 5.15 8.55
C ALA A 67 -5.38 4.24 7.36
N ALA A 68 -4.08 4.02 7.07
CA ALA A 68 -3.64 3.13 6.01
C ALA A 68 -4.03 1.67 6.29
N ALA A 69 -3.87 1.20 7.54
CA ALA A 69 -4.34 -0.11 7.97
C ALA A 69 -5.85 -0.28 7.79
N ALA A 70 -6.64 0.70 8.22
CA ALA A 70 -8.10 0.69 8.08
C ALA A 70 -8.52 0.67 6.61
N LEU A 71 -7.88 1.48 5.76
CA LEU A 71 -8.12 1.47 4.32
C LEU A 71 -7.77 0.11 3.71
N LEU A 72 -6.61 -0.46 4.04
CA LEU A 72 -6.25 -1.79 3.53
C LEU A 72 -7.19 -2.89 4.05
N TRP A 73 -7.65 -2.81 5.30
CA TRP A 73 -8.53 -3.84 5.86
C TRP A 73 -9.96 -3.75 5.32
N GLN A 74 -10.56 -2.55 5.38
CA GLN A 74 -11.99 -2.37 5.12
C GLN A 74 -12.31 -2.09 3.65
N VAL A 75 -11.41 -1.43 2.93
CA VAL A 75 -11.69 -1.06 1.55
C VAL A 75 -11.62 -2.30 0.67
N PRO A 76 -12.65 -2.60 -0.13
CA PRO A 76 -12.60 -3.72 -1.05
C PRO A 76 -11.43 -3.57 -2.01
N THR A 77 -10.76 -4.68 -2.32
CA THR A 77 -9.70 -4.75 -3.34
C THR A 77 -10.20 -4.47 -4.77
N ARG A 78 -11.51 -4.23 -4.93
CA ARG A 78 -12.17 -3.92 -6.19
C ARG A 78 -11.87 -2.48 -6.59
N VAL A 79 -11.77 -2.25 -7.89
CA VAL A 79 -11.61 -0.93 -8.49
C VAL A 79 -12.84 -0.05 -8.21
N PRO A 80 -12.68 1.26 -7.94
CA PRO A 80 -11.42 2.02 -7.88
C PRO A 80 -10.76 1.99 -6.50
N PHE A 81 -11.48 1.54 -5.48
CA PHE A 81 -11.06 1.71 -4.09
C PHE A 81 -9.82 0.86 -3.70
N GLY A 82 -9.61 -0.28 -4.38
CA GLY A 82 -8.39 -1.06 -4.28
C GLY A 82 -7.13 -0.27 -4.70
N LEU A 83 -7.23 0.59 -5.71
CA LEU A 83 -6.13 1.46 -6.15
C LEU A 83 -5.84 2.53 -5.10
N ILE A 84 -6.88 3.16 -4.56
CA ILE A 84 -6.74 4.22 -3.57
C ILE A 84 -6.08 3.69 -2.29
N SER A 85 -6.57 2.57 -1.75
CA SER A 85 -6.01 1.99 -0.53
C SER A 85 -4.56 1.54 -0.68
N THR A 86 -4.18 0.99 -1.85
CA THR A 86 -2.82 0.49 -2.09
C THR A 86 -1.83 1.61 -2.43
N VAL A 87 -2.23 2.62 -3.21
CA VAL A 87 -1.37 3.78 -3.49
C VAL A 87 -1.12 4.60 -2.24
N PHE A 88 -2.14 4.75 -1.39
CA PHE A 88 -2.00 5.48 -0.13
C PHE A 88 -1.05 4.77 0.83
N SER A 89 -1.19 3.44 0.98
CA SER A 89 -0.26 2.65 1.77
C SER A 89 1.17 2.72 1.21
N ALA A 90 1.34 2.62 -0.11
CA ALA A 90 2.65 2.74 -0.75
C ALA A 90 3.28 4.10 -0.48
N PHE A 91 2.55 5.19 -0.73
CA PHE A 91 2.99 6.55 -0.44
C PHE A 91 3.45 6.67 1.01
N TRP A 92 2.62 6.23 1.97
CA TRP A 92 2.91 6.40 3.38
C TRP A 92 4.15 5.62 3.84
N MET A 93 4.31 4.38 3.38
CA MET A 93 5.49 3.57 3.68
C MET A 93 6.76 4.14 3.05
N LEU A 94 6.71 4.55 1.77
CA LEU A 94 7.87 5.12 1.07
C LEU A 94 8.26 6.48 1.66
N PHE A 95 7.29 7.33 1.98
CA PHE A 95 7.50 8.59 2.68
C PHE A 95 8.18 8.35 4.02
N THR A 96 7.69 7.37 4.78
CA THR A 96 8.29 7.02 6.07
C THR A 96 9.73 6.52 5.91
N GLY A 97 9.97 5.62 4.96
CA GLY A 97 11.33 5.15 4.64
C GLY A 97 12.28 6.28 4.27
N ALA A 98 11.84 7.25 3.46
CA ALA A 98 12.63 8.41 3.08
C ALA A 98 12.96 9.31 4.26
N MET A 99 12.01 9.54 5.17
CA MET A 99 12.24 10.33 6.38
C MET A 99 13.22 9.64 7.34
N PHE A 100 13.14 8.31 7.51
CA PHE A 100 14.14 7.56 8.29
C PHE A 100 15.53 7.59 7.64
N TRP A 101 15.60 7.50 6.32
CA TRP A 101 16.86 7.60 5.60
C TRP A 101 17.52 8.97 5.78
N LEU A 102 16.75 10.05 5.59
CA LEU A 102 17.25 11.42 5.65
C LEU A 102 17.47 11.93 7.07
N GLY A 103 16.61 11.56 8.02
CA GLY A 103 16.61 12.12 9.38
C GLY A 103 17.38 11.31 10.42
N ALA A 104 17.60 10.02 10.18
CA ALA A 104 18.07 9.10 11.22
C ALA A 104 19.35 8.34 10.89
N GLU A 105 19.79 8.34 9.62
CA GLU A 105 20.77 7.38 9.08
C GLU A 105 20.45 5.90 9.42
N LEU A 106 19.20 5.61 9.79
CA LEU A 106 18.72 4.28 10.15
C LEU A 106 18.42 3.50 8.87
N VAL A 107 19.49 3.10 8.19
CA VAL A 107 19.46 2.33 6.93
C VAL A 107 18.52 1.12 7.05
N PHE A 108 18.62 0.37 8.14
CA PHE A 108 17.79 -0.83 8.34
C PHE A 108 16.30 -0.50 8.51
N GLY A 109 15.97 0.56 9.27
CA GLY A 109 14.60 1.03 9.43
C GLY A 109 13.99 1.48 8.10
N SER A 110 14.72 2.30 7.35
CA SER A 110 14.28 2.75 6.01
C SER A 110 14.07 1.59 5.03
N ALA A 111 14.96 0.59 5.03
CA ALA A 111 14.85 -0.58 4.16
C ALA A 111 13.57 -1.37 4.39
N ILE A 112 13.18 -1.57 5.66
CA ILE A 112 11.93 -2.25 6.01
C ILE A 112 10.72 -1.48 5.44
N PHE A 113 10.68 -0.16 5.64
CA PHE A 113 9.61 0.68 5.09
C PHE A 113 9.58 0.66 3.57
N TYR A 114 10.73 0.67 2.89
CA TYR A 114 10.80 0.53 1.44
C TYR A 114 10.31 -0.84 0.96
N VAL A 115 10.66 -1.93 1.65
CA VAL A 115 10.14 -3.27 1.32
C VAL A 115 8.62 -3.32 1.45
N PHE A 116 8.06 -2.75 2.52
CA PHE A 116 6.60 -2.66 2.67
C PHE A 116 5.97 -1.75 1.61
N GLY A 117 6.59 -0.63 1.29
CA GLY A 117 6.16 0.27 0.21
C GLY A 117 6.14 -0.42 -1.16
N ILE A 118 7.18 -1.21 -1.47
CA ILE A 118 7.24 -2.04 -2.68
C ILE A 118 6.13 -3.10 -2.66
N GLY A 119 5.87 -3.74 -1.52
CA GLY A 119 4.74 -4.67 -1.36
C GLY A 119 3.40 -4.00 -1.68
N SER A 120 3.18 -2.78 -1.19
CA SER A 120 1.99 -1.98 -1.51
C SER A 120 1.92 -1.60 -3.00
N LEU A 121 3.06 -1.28 -3.64
CA LEU A 121 3.13 -1.04 -5.08
C LEU A 121 2.84 -2.29 -5.91
N VAL A 122 3.23 -3.48 -5.46
CA VAL A 122 2.87 -4.75 -6.10
C VAL A 122 1.35 -4.96 -6.05
N LEU A 123 0.71 -4.70 -4.90
CA LEU A 123 -0.75 -4.76 -4.78
C LEU A 123 -1.44 -3.71 -5.66
N PHE A 124 -0.88 -2.50 -5.72
CA PHE A 124 -1.36 -1.43 -6.59
C PHE A 124 -1.26 -1.84 -8.06
N GLY A 125 -0.11 -2.34 -8.51
CA GLY A 125 0.11 -2.81 -9.88
C GLY A 125 -0.86 -3.93 -10.26
N ARG A 126 -1.12 -4.87 -9.35
CA ARG A 126 -2.15 -5.90 -9.55
C ARG A 126 -3.55 -5.30 -9.65
N ALA A 127 -3.93 -4.38 -8.76
CA ALA A 127 -5.24 -3.71 -8.83
C ALA A 127 -5.41 -2.91 -10.12
N LEU A 128 -4.34 -2.26 -10.58
CA LEU A 128 -4.29 -1.51 -11.83
C LEU A 128 -4.41 -2.44 -13.04
N TRP A 129 -3.73 -3.58 -13.01
CA TRP A 129 -3.87 -4.60 -14.04
C TRP A 129 -5.33 -5.09 -14.13
N LEU A 130 -5.93 -5.47 -13.01
CA LEU A 130 -7.33 -5.91 -12.95
C LEU A 130 -8.33 -4.84 -13.43
N TYR A 131 -7.98 -3.57 -13.29
CA TYR A 131 -8.73 -2.48 -13.88
C TYR A 131 -8.55 -2.42 -15.40
N LEU A 132 -7.30 -2.33 -15.87
CA LEU A 132 -6.97 -2.14 -17.28
C LEU A 132 -7.46 -3.28 -18.16
N VAL A 133 -7.38 -4.53 -17.70
CA VAL A 133 -7.90 -5.69 -18.46
C VAL A 133 -9.41 -5.63 -18.71
N ARG A 134 -10.15 -4.74 -18.04
CA ARG A 134 -11.60 -4.53 -18.26
C ARG A 134 -11.89 -3.37 -19.21
N VAL A 135 -10.90 -2.58 -19.59
CA VAL A 135 -11.04 -1.41 -20.45
C VAL A 135 -10.92 -1.82 -21.92
N THR A 136 -11.95 -1.60 -22.72
CA THR A 136 -12.03 -2.03 -24.14
C THR A 136 -10.84 -1.54 -24.97
N TRP A 137 -10.45 -0.27 -24.81
CA TRP A 137 -9.29 0.29 -25.51
C TRP A 137 -8.01 -0.49 -25.19
N PHE A 138 -7.78 -0.84 -23.92
CA PHE A 138 -6.60 -1.59 -23.48
C PHE A 138 -6.62 -3.03 -24.02
N GLN A 139 -7.79 -3.67 -23.99
CA GLN A 139 -8.00 -5.00 -24.55
C GLN A 139 -7.67 -5.06 -26.05
N GLN A 140 -8.11 -4.05 -26.81
CA GLN A 140 -7.91 -3.99 -28.26
C GLN A 140 -6.47 -3.60 -28.64
N ARG A 141 -5.92 -2.57 -28.01
CA ARG A 141 -4.65 -1.95 -28.42
C ARG A 141 -3.42 -2.61 -27.82
N ILE A 142 -3.51 -3.04 -26.56
CA ILE A 142 -2.37 -3.60 -25.82
C ILE A 142 -2.44 -5.13 -25.82
N LEU A 143 -3.57 -5.70 -25.38
CA LEU A 143 -3.71 -7.17 -25.30
C LEU A 143 -4.01 -7.81 -26.65
N ARG A 144 -4.42 -7.02 -27.66
CA ARG A 144 -4.78 -7.48 -29.01
C ARG A 144 -5.81 -8.61 -29.00
N TRP A 145 -6.77 -8.58 -28.08
CA TRP A 145 -7.79 -9.62 -28.01
C TRP A 145 -8.69 -9.58 -29.26
N PRO A 146 -8.81 -10.68 -30.02
CA PRO A 146 -9.49 -10.69 -31.32
C PRO A 146 -10.95 -10.26 -31.25
N ASP A 147 -11.60 -10.46 -30.10
CA ASP A 147 -13.04 -10.31 -29.93
C ASP A 147 -13.44 -9.08 -29.11
N ALA A 148 -12.52 -8.15 -28.81
CA ALA A 148 -12.78 -7.00 -27.95
C ALA A 148 -13.66 -5.90 -28.58
N ARG A 149 -14.43 -6.23 -29.64
CA ARG A 149 -15.47 -5.35 -30.21
C ARG A 149 -16.77 -5.47 -29.44
#